data_AF-A0A7V9IG18-F1
#
_entry.id   AF-A0A7V9IG18-F1
#
_cell.length_a   1.000
_cell.length_b   1.000
_cell.length_c   1.000
_cell.angle_alpha   90.00
_cell.angle_beta   90.00
_cell.angle_gamma   90.00
#
_symmetry.space_group_name_H-M   'P 1'
#
loop_
_entity.id
_entity.type
_entity.pdbx_description
1 polymer ?
#
loop_
_entity_poly.entity_id
_entity_poly.type
_entity_poly.pdbx_seq_one_letter_code
_entity_poly.pdbx_strand_id
1 'polypeptide(L)'
;SGEGSETLIGKRLPPGTGVAGWVLAAQQPLVLDEVGADPRFARETAEATGYVPSGLMAVPLLHGDLALGVLQVLDRKSSRFSLAEMDLLGLFANQAAIALDLLQKGRRARAAVEGAEGRLGVVARLASELDRLPEERRDDAVALLTALERVLAQKESRGD
;
A
#
# COMPACT_ATOMS: atom_id res chain seq x y z
N SER A 1 6.97 10.99 10.87
CA SER A 1 7.78 11.75 11.82
C SER A 1 7.17 11.60 13.20
N GLY A 2 8.00 11.56 14.25
CA GLY A 2 7.56 11.29 15.62
C GLY A 2 8.59 10.42 16.34
N GLU A 3 8.62 10.53 17.66
CA GLU A 3 9.44 9.67 18.50
C GLU A 3 9.03 8.19 18.30
N GLY A 4 10.01 7.29 18.21
CA GLY A 4 9.76 5.87 17.90
C GLY A 4 9.38 5.54 16.45
N SER A 5 9.20 6.55 15.57
CA SER A 5 8.70 6.30 14.20
C SER A 5 9.61 5.44 13.33
N GLU A 6 10.93 5.48 13.51
CA GLU A 6 11.86 4.63 12.77
C GLU A 6 11.62 3.14 13.01
N THR A 7 11.18 2.77 14.22
CA THR A 7 10.88 1.38 14.58
C THR A 7 9.57 0.88 13.97
N LEU A 8 8.72 1.78 13.44
CA LEU A 8 7.43 1.46 12.84
C LEU A 8 7.50 1.34 11.32
N ILE A 9 8.50 1.94 10.67
CA ILE A 9 8.61 1.89 9.21
C ILE A 9 8.82 0.44 8.76
N GLY A 10 7.94 -0.03 7.87
CA GLY A 10 7.99 -1.39 7.32
C GLY A 10 7.37 -2.48 8.21
N LYS A 11 6.96 -2.16 9.44
CA LYS A 11 6.22 -3.11 10.28
C LYS A 11 4.79 -3.28 9.77
N ARG A 12 4.27 -4.50 9.93
CA ARG A 12 2.87 -4.84 9.66
C ARG A 12 2.20 -5.24 10.95
N LEU A 13 1.07 -4.62 11.24
CA LEU A 13 0.22 -4.95 12.38
C LEU A 13 -1.03 -5.69 11.87
N PRO A 14 -1.61 -6.59 12.66
CA PRO A 14 -2.89 -7.20 12.33
C PRO A 14 -3.99 -6.13 12.11
N PRO A 15 -5.00 -6.41 11.26
CA PRO A 15 -6.16 -5.54 11.12
C PRO A 15 -6.85 -5.31 12.46
N GLY A 16 -7.31 -4.09 12.71
CA GLY A 16 -7.98 -3.72 13.97
C GLY A 16 -7.04 -3.51 15.16
N THR A 17 -5.73 -3.68 15.02
CA THR A 17 -4.78 -3.42 16.12
C THR A 17 -4.71 -1.93 16.46
N GLY A 18 -4.96 -1.64 17.73
CA GLY A 18 -4.78 -0.31 18.30
C GLY A 18 -5.77 0.74 17.78
N VAL A 19 -5.52 1.99 18.15
CA VAL A 19 -6.34 3.12 17.70
C VAL A 19 -6.31 3.26 16.18
N ALA A 20 -5.16 3.08 15.54
CA ALA A 20 -5.04 3.18 14.09
C ALA A 20 -5.91 2.12 13.38
N GLY A 21 -5.88 0.87 13.84
CA GLY A 21 -6.73 -0.18 13.28
C GLY A 21 -8.21 0.09 13.47
N TRP A 22 -8.61 0.59 14.65
CA TRP A 22 -9.99 0.97 14.92
C TRP A 22 -10.48 2.13 14.05
N VAL A 23 -9.70 3.22 13.94
CA VAL A 23 -10.04 4.39 13.11
C VAL A 23 -10.14 4.01 11.63
N LEU A 24 -9.23 3.15 11.16
CA LEU A 24 -9.25 2.67 9.79
C LEU A 24 -10.54 1.89 9.49
N ALA A 25 -10.96 1.01 10.40
CA ALA A 25 -12.14 0.17 10.23
C ALA A 25 -13.45 0.97 10.40
N ALA A 26 -13.52 1.84 11.41
CA ALA A 26 -14.70 2.64 11.68
C ALA A 26 -14.88 3.80 10.70
N GLN A 27 -13.81 4.23 10.02
CA GLN A 27 -13.77 5.46 9.22
C GLN A 27 -14.21 6.70 10.02
N GLN A 28 -13.94 6.69 11.32
CA GLN A 28 -14.31 7.76 12.25
C GLN A 28 -13.07 8.31 12.95
N PRO A 29 -13.00 9.64 13.18
CA PRO A 29 -11.95 10.23 13.99
C PRO A 29 -12.06 9.79 15.45
N LEU A 30 -10.93 9.72 16.15
CA LEU A 30 -10.86 9.41 17.58
C LEU A 30 -9.89 10.35 18.29
N VAL A 31 -10.28 10.78 19.48
CA VAL A 31 -9.48 11.58 20.39
C VAL A 31 -9.41 10.85 21.72
N LEU A 32 -8.20 10.67 22.25
CA LEU A 32 -7.93 10.16 23.58
C LEU A 32 -7.05 11.17 24.31
N ASP A 33 -7.59 11.82 25.35
CA ASP A 33 -6.79 12.69 26.21
C ASP A 33 -5.80 11.87 27.06
N GLU A 34 -6.19 10.66 27.46
CA GLU A 34 -5.35 9.70 28.17
C GLU A 34 -5.48 8.30 27.54
N VAL A 35 -4.42 7.81 26.90
CA VAL A 35 -4.48 6.51 26.19
C VAL A 35 -4.55 5.32 27.13
N GLY A 36 -4.05 5.47 28.37
CA GLY A 36 -3.98 4.38 29.35
C GLY A 36 -5.35 3.91 29.85
N ALA A 37 -6.38 4.74 29.71
CA ALA A 37 -7.73 4.43 30.11
C ALA A 37 -8.57 3.77 29.00
N ASP A 38 -8.07 3.73 27.76
CA ASP A 38 -8.83 3.25 26.60
C ASP A 38 -8.42 1.83 26.17
N PRO A 39 -9.35 0.86 26.11
CA PRO A 39 -9.05 -0.52 25.73
C PRO A 39 -8.63 -0.68 24.26
N ARG A 40 -8.90 0.32 23.40
CA ARG A 40 -8.47 0.33 22.00
C ARG A 40 -7.01 0.72 21.85
N PHE A 41 -6.35 1.21 22.91
CA PHE A 41 -4.93 1.52 22.86
C PHE A 41 -4.09 0.23 22.93
N ALA A 42 -3.35 -0.05 21.85
CA ALA A 42 -2.44 -1.19 21.78
C ALA A 42 -1.13 -0.88 22.53
N ARG A 43 -1.18 -0.92 23.86
CA ARG A 43 -0.05 -0.59 24.75
C ARG A 43 1.21 -1.38 24.41
N GLU A 44 1.11 -2.68 24.20
CA GLU A 44 2.25 -3.53 23.83
C GLU A 44 2.92 -3.08 22.53
N THR A 45 2.11 -2.65 21.54
CA THR A 45 2.63 -2.10 20.29
C THR A 45 3.37 -0.79 20.54
N ALA A 46 2.82 0.11 21.36
CA ALA A 46 3.47 1.37 21.71
C ALA A 46 4.80 1.14 22.47
N GLU A 47 4.79 0.26 23.47
CA GLU A 47 5.99 -0.10 24.24
C GLU A 47 7.08 -0.71 23.34
N ALA A 48 6.71 -1.54 22.36
CA ALA A 48 7.64 -2.10 21.38
C ALA A 48 8.26 -1.06 20.43
N THR A 49 7.73 0.17 20.39
CA THR A 49 8.33 1.30 19.65
C THR A 49 9.27 2.15 20.48
N GLY A 50 9.36 1.87 21.79
CA GLY A 50 10.12 2.68 22.75
C GLY A 50 9.41 3.98 23.14
N TYR A 51 8.17 4.19 22.70
CA TYR A 51 7.42 5.41 22.96
C TYR A 51 5.94 5.11 23.23
N VAL A 52 5.48 5.51 24.42
CA VAL A 52 4.08 5.40 24.83
C VAL A 52 3.51 6.81 24.96
N PRO A 53 2.63 7.25 24.04
CA PRO A 53 2.03 8.56 24.14
C PRO A 53 1.15 8.65 25.40
N SER A 54 1.07 9.82 26.00
CA SER A 54 0.07 10.17 27.02
C SER A 54 -1.31 10.34 26.40
N GLY A 55 -1.39 11.04 25.26
CA GLY A 55 -2.65 11.34 24.56
C GLY A 55 -2.47 11.32 23.04
N LEU A 56 -3.56 11.13 22.31
CA LEU A 56 -3.54 11.13 20.84
C LEU A 56 -4.83 11.61 20.19
N MET A 57 -4.70 12.10 18.97
CA MET A 57 -5.78 12.32 18.02
C MET A 57 -5.47 11.52 16.76
N ALA A 58 -6.49 10.88 16.20
CA ALA A 58 -6.37 10.06 15.01
C ALA A 58 -7.55 10.35 14.07
N VAL A 59 -7.25 10.52 12.79
CA VAL A 59 -8.27 10.71 11.74
C VAL A 59 -8.00 9.77 10.56
N PRO A 60 -9.04 9.26 9.90
CA PRO A 60 -8.87 8.43 8.72
C PRO A 60 -8.43 9.26 7.50
N LEU A 61 -7.62 8.66 6.63
CA LEU A 61 -7.28 9.20 5.31
C LEU A 61 -8.31 8.71 4.29
N LEU A 62 -9.41 9.44 4.11
CA LEU A 62 -10.53 9.01 3.26
C LEU A 62 -10.40 9.50 1.82
N HIS A 63 -10.71 8.62 0.86
CA HIS A 63 -10.87 8.97 -0.54
C HIS A 63 -12.00 8.15 -1.17
N GLY A 64 -13.12 8.81 -1.48
CA GLY A 64 -14.37 8.11 -1.79
C GLY A 64 -14.81 7.26 -0.60
N ASP A 65 -15.19 6.01 -0.85
CA ASP A 65 -15.64 5.07 0.19
C ASP A 65 -14.47 4.31 0.87
N LEU A 66 -13.22 4.62 0.50
CA LEU A 66 -12.02 3.90 0.97
C LEU A 66 -11.25 4.71 2.02
N ALA A 67 -10.84 4.03 3.08
CA ALA A 67 -9.81 4.53 4.00
C ALA A 67 -8.43 4.04 3.55
N LEU A 68 -7.59 4.97 3.10
CA LEU A 68 -6.25 4.68 2.58
C LEU A 68 -5.20 4.54 3.71
N GLY A 69 -5.54 4.97 4.92
CA GLY A 69 -4.67 4.97 6.09
C GLY A 69 -5.21 5.80 7.24
N VAL A 70 -4.36 6.11 8.21
CA VAL A 70 -4.69 6.93 9.39
C VAL A 70 -3.58 7.95 9.62
N LEU A 71 -3.97 9.18 9.96
CA LEU A 71 -3.06 10.24 10.40
C LEU A 71 -3.23 10.43 11.91
N GLN A 72 -2.13 10.41 12.67
CA GLN A 72 -2.14 10.56 14.12
C GLN A 72 -1.26 11.71 14.57
N VAL A 73 -1.72 12.40 15.63
CA VAL A 73 -0.96 13.38 16.40
C VAL A 73 -0.86 12.86 17.82
N LEU A 74 0.36 12.77 18.35
CA LEU A 74 0.68 12.23 19.67
C LEU A 74 1.20 13.36 20.57
N ASP A 75 0.97 13.27 21.88
CA ASP A 75 1.53 14.13 22.94
C ASP A 75 1.63 15.61 22.60
N ARG A 76 0.47 16.18 22.29
CA ARG A 76 0.35 17.62 22.18
C ARG A 76 0.63 18.29 23.54
N LYS A 77 1.32 19.43 23.51
CA LYS A 77 1.68 20.25 24.68
C LYS A 77 0.50 20.84 25.49
N SER A 78 -0.74 20.68 25.04
CA SER A 78 -1.92 21.25 25.70
C SER A 78 -2.72 20.16 26.40
N SER A 79 -3.47 20.52 27.44
CA SER A 79 -4.20 19.58 28.27
C SER A 79 -5.40 18.89 27.62
N ARG A 80 -5.99 19.42 26.52
CA ARG A 80 -7.16 18.81 25.85
C ARG A 80 -7.21 19.11 24.36
N PHE A 81 -7.65 18.13 23.58
CA PHE A 81 -7.94 18.31 22.16
C PHE A 81 -9.24 19.09 21.92
N SER A 82 -9.21 20.06 21.00
CA SER A 82 -10.40 20.80 20.58
C SER A 82 -10.98 20.27 19.28
N LEU A 83 -12.28 20.51 19.04
CA LEU A 83 -12.94 20.20 17.77
C LEU A 83 -12.25 20.91 16.59
N ALA A 84 -11.84 22.16 16.76
CA ALA A 84 -11.15 22.92 15.72
C ALA A 84 -9.83 22.27 15.27
N GLU A 85 -9.12 21.61 16.18
CA GLU A 85 -7.88 20.90 15.84
C GLU A 85 -8.16 19.55 15.18
N MET A 86 -9.25 18.89 15.56
CA MET A 86 -9.72 17.69 14.87
C MET A 86 -10.11 18.02 13.43
N ASP A 87 -10.82 19.13 13.23
CA ASP A 87 -11.19 19.63 11.91
C ASP A 87 -9.95 19.97 11.08
N LEU A 88 -8.98 20.67 11.68
CA LEU A 88 -7.71 20.98 11.02
C LEU A 88 -6.94 19.71 10.63
N LEU A 89 -6.86 18.71 11.52
CA LEU A 89 -6.22 17.44 11.22
C LEU A 89 -6.96 16.70 10.11
N GLY A 90 -8.29 16.74 10.11
CA GLY A 90 -9.13 16.21 9.03
C GLY A 90 -8.85 16.87 7.68
N LEU A 91 -8.62 18.19 7.64
CA LEU A 91 -8.22 18.88 6.41
C LEU A 91 -6.86 18.37 5.88
N PHE A 92 -5.87 18.20 6.76
CA PHE A 92 -4.59 17.60 6.38
C PHE A 92 -4.74 16.16 5.90
N ALA A 93 -5.59 15.37 6.56
CA ALA A 93 -5.87 14.00 6.18
C ALA A 93 -6.49 13.89 4.78
N ASN A 94 -7.44 14.78 4.45
CA ASN A 94 -8.04 14.82 3.12
C ASN A 94 -6.98 15.08 2.02
N GLN A 95 -6.10 16.06 2.25
CA GLN A 95 -5.03 16.37 1.28
C GLN A 95 -4.03 15.20 1.15
N ALA A 96 -3.67 14.56 2.27
CA ALA A 96 -2.80 13.40 2.26
C ALA A 96 -3.44 12.20 1.54
N ALA A 97 -4.73 11.97 1.73
CA ALA A 97 -5.47 10.90 1.06
C ALA A 97 -5.46 11.08 -0.47
N ILE A 98 -5.72 12.30 -0.97
CA ILE A 98 -5.65 12.62 -2.40
C ILE A 98 -4.24 12.36 -2.95
N ALA A 99 -3.21 12.83 -2.24
CA ALA A 99 -1.82 12.64 -2.67
C ALA A 99 -1.43 11.15 -2.71
N LEU A 100 -1.82 10.38 -1.70
CA LEU A 100 -1.56 8.93 -1.65
C LEU A 100 -2.27 8.17 -2.77
N ASP A 101 -3.54 8.49 -3.03
CA ASP A 101 -4.29 7.89 -4.14
C ASP A 101 -3.61 8.16 -5.49
N LEU A 102 -3.23 9.41 -5.76
CA LEU A 102 -2.50 9.78 -6.98
C LEU A 102 -1.17 9.04 -7.11
N LEU A 103 -0.41 8.92 -6.02
CA LEU A 103 0.85 8.17 -6.01
C LEU A 103 0.64 6.68 -6.28
N GLN A 104 -0.40 6.07 -5.69
CA GLN A 104 -0.73 4.66 -5.92
C GLN A 104 -1.17 4.41 -7.37
N LYS A 105 -2.04 5.27 -7.92
CA LYS A 105 -2.46 5.23 -9.33
C LYS A 105 -1.27 5.39 -10.26
N GLY A 106 -0.38 6.35 -10.00
CA GLY A 106 0.84 6.56 -10.77
C GLY A 106 1.79 5.36 -10.74
N ARG A 107 1.98 4.73 -9.57
CA ARG A 107 2.79 3.49 -9.45
C ARG A 107 2.20 2.32 -10.24
N ARG A 108 0.88 2.12 -10.17
CA ARG A 108 0.19 1.07 -10.93
C ARG A 108 0.32 1.30 -12.44
N ALA A 109 0.14 2.55 -12.89
CA ALA A 109 0.29 2.90 -14.29
C ALA A 109 1.72 2.62 -14.80
N ARG A 110 2.75 3.01 -14.04
CA ARG A 110 4.16 2.74 -14.39
C ARG A 110 4.47 1.25 -14.44
N ALA A 111 4.06 0.49 -13.42
CA ALA A 111 4.27 -0.95 -13.38
C ALA A 111 3.60 -1.67 -14.56
N ALA A 112 2.43 -1.19 -15.01
CA ALA A 112 1.75 -1.73 -16.19
C ALA A 112 2.52 -1.45 -17.48
N VAL A 113 3.08 -0.24 -17.65
CA VAL A 113 3.91 0.12 -18.80
C VAL A 113 5.22 -0.68 -18.80
N GLU A 114 5.96 -0.70 -17.69
CA GLU A 114 7.21 -1.44 -17.54
C GLU A 114 7.01 -2.95 -17.77
N GLY A 115 5.91 -3.52 -17.26
CA GLY A 115 5.55 -4.92 -17.49
C GLY A 115 5.17 -5.22 -18.95
N ALA A 116 4.63 -4.25 -19.69
CA ALA A 116 4.37 -4.39 -21.12
C ALA A 116 5.66 -4.30 -21.94
N GLU A 117 6.50 -3.30 -21.66
CA GLU A 117 7.81 -3.14 -22.30
C GLU A 117 8.72 -4.34 -22.07
N GLY A 118 8.76 -4.88 -20.85
CA GLY A 118 9.54 -6.08 -20.54
C GLY A 118 9.11 -7.30 -21.37
N ARG A 119 7.81 -7.52 -21.53
CA ARG A 119 7.28 -8.62 -22.36
C ARG A 119 7.60 -8.42 -23.84
N LEU A 120 7.39 -7.22 -24.37
CA LEU A 120 7.74 -6.88 -25.75
C LEU A 120 9.24 -7.02 -26.01
N GLY A 121 10.09 -6.62 -25.06
CA GLY A 121 11.54 -6.77 -25.14
C GLY A 121 11.98 -8.23 -25.23
N VAL A 122 11.33 -9.14 -24.49
CA VAL A 122 11.60 -10.58 -24.59
C VAL A 122 11.24 -11.12 -25.98
N VAL A 123 10.07 -10.75 -26.51
CA VAL A 123 9.64 -11.16 -27.85
C VAL A 123 10.58 -10.62 -28.92
N ALA A 124 10.92 -9.33 -28.86
CA ALA A 124 11.84 -8.70 -29.82
C ALA A 124 13.24 -9.33 -29.78
N ARG A 125 13.74 -9.69 -28.59
CA ARG A 125 15.02 -10.39 -28.43
C ARG A 125 14.97 -11.77 -29.04
N LEU A 126 13.92 -12.56 -28.76
CA LEU A 126 13.73 -13.88 -29.35
C LEU A 126 13.67 -13.82 -30.88
N ALA A 127 12.88 -12.90 -31.44
CA ALA A 127 12.80 -12.68 -32.88
C ALA A 127 14.18 -12.35 -33.48
N SER A 128 14.92 -11.45 -32.85
CA SER A 128 16.26 -11.07 -33.30
C SER A 128 17.28 -12.21 -33.25
N GLU A 129 17.21 -13.09 -32.25
CA GLU A 129 18.07 -14.27 -32.16
C GLU A 129 17.69 -15.32 -33.21
N LEU A 130 16.40 -15.55 -33.46
CA LEU A 130 15.91 -16.44 -34.52
C LEU A 130 16.41 -16.02 -35.91
N ASP A 131 16.39 -14.71 -36.21
CA ASP A 131 16.85 -14.17 -37.49
C ASP A 131 18.35 -14.40 -37.73
N ARG A 132 19.14 -14.56 -36.66
CA ARG A 132 20.57 -14.85 -36.73
C ARG A 132 20.88 -16.34 -36.88
N LEU A 133 19.90 -17.22 -36.68
CA LEU A 133 20.10 -18.66 -36.84
C LEU A 133 20.21 -19.05 -38.33
N PRO A 134 21.04 -20.06 -38.67
CA PRO A 134 20.98 -20.75 -39.95
C PRO A 134 19.57 -21.33 -40.20
N GLU A 135 19.11 -21.39 -41.45
CA GLU A 135 17.75 -21.86 -41.83
C GLU A 135 17.36 -23.17 -41.14
N GLU A 136 18.26 -24.16 -41.17
CA GLU A 136 18.05 -25.49 -40.56
C GLU A 136 17.66 -25.42 -39.08
N ARG A 137 18.23 -24.48 -38.32
CA ARG A 137 17.93 -24.29 -36.89
C ARG A 137 16.77 -23.33 -36.64
N ARG A 138 16.44 -22.50 -37.64
CA ARG A 138 15.33 -21.54 -37.57
C ARG A 138 14.01 -22.29 -37.58
N ASP A 139 13.86 -23.29 -38.44
CA ASP A 139 12.64 -24.11 -38.54
C ASP A 139 12.36 -24.86 -37.24
N ASP A 140 13.40 -25.47 -36.64
CA ASP A 140 13.29 -26.16 -35.35
C ASP A 140 12.86 -25.20 -34.22
N ALA A 141 13.40 -23.97 -34.21
CA ALA A 141 13.09 -22.98 -33.20
C ALA A 141 11.67 -22.39 -33.35
N VAL A 142 11.20 -22.19 -34.59
CA VAL A 142 9.81 -21.81 -34.89
C VAL A 142 8.84 -22.91 -34.49
N ALA A 143 9.18 -24.18 -34.76
CA ALA A 143 8.38 -25.32 -34.34
C ALA A 143 8.25 -25.39 -32.80
N LEU A 144 9.33 -25.11 -32.07
CA LEU A 144 9.30 -25.05 -30.60
C LEU A 144 8.37 -23.95 -30.08
N LEU A 145 8.45 -22.74 -30.65
CA LEU A 145 7.57 -21.62 -30.25
C LEU A 145 6.10 -21.93 -30.54
N THR A 146 5.82 -22.53 -31.70
CA THR A 146 4.45 -22.94 -32.07
C THR A 146 3.92 -24.02 -31.12
N ALA A 147 4.77 -24.96 -30.69
CA ALA A 147 4.39 -25.96 -29.70
C ALA A 147 4.10 -25.32 -28.32
N LEU A 148 4.90 -24.34 -27.92
CA LEU A 148 4.69 -23.59 -26.68
C LEU A 148 3.35 -22.83 -26.71
N GLU A 149 3.04 -22.16 -27.81
CA GLU A 149 1.78 -21.45 -28.01
C GLU A 149 0.56 -22.38 -27.85
N ARG A 150 0.61 -23.58 -28.45
CA ARG A 150 -0.45 -24.59 -28.31
C ARG A 150 -0.66 -25.04 -26.86
N VAL A 151 0.42 -25.24 -26.11
CA VAL A 151 0.35 -25.63 -24.69
C VAL A 151 -0.29 -24.52 -23.85
N LEU A 152 0.05 -23.26 -24.12
CA LEU A 152 -0.52 -22.11 -23.41
C LEU A 152 -2.01 -21.93 -23.72
N ALA A 153 -2.41 -22.04 -24.99
CA ALA A 153 -3.82 -21.92 -25.41
C ALA A 153 -4.74 -23.00 -24.81
N GLN A 154 -4.24 -24.21 -24.57
CA GLN A 154 -5.03 -25.27 -23.91
C GLN A 154 -5.25 -25.03 -22.42
N LYS A 155 -4.39 -24.23 -21.77
CA LYS A 155 -4.46 -23.98 -20.32
C LYS A 155 -5.54 -22.96 -19.97
N GLU A 156 -5.84 -22.03 -20.87
CA GLU A 156 -6.90 -21.02 -20.71
C GLU A 156 -8.31 -21.62 -20.83
N SER A 157 -8.48 -22.74 -21.56
CA SER A 157 -9.76 -23.44 -21.73
C SER A 157 -10.22 -24.25 -20.51
N ARG A 158 -9.37 -24.43 -19.49
CA ARG A 158 -9.61 -25.35 -18.36
C ARG A 158 -9.82 -24.64 -17.02
N GLY A 159 -9.92 -23.30 -17.04
CA GLY A 159 -9.98 -22.44 -15.85
C GLY A 159 -11.33 -21.78 -15.55
N ASP A 160 -12.42 -22.20 -16.22
CA ASP A 160 -13.80 -21.74 -15.97
C ASP A 160 -14.62 -22.84 -15.28
#